data_AF-A0A7G2LV89-F1
#
_entry.id   AF-A0A7G2LV89-F1
#
_cell.length_a   1.000
_cell.length_b   1.000
_cell.length_c   1.000
_cell.angle_alpha   90.00
_cell.angle_beta   90.00
_cell.angle_gamma   90.00
#
_symmetry.space_group_name_H-M   'P 1'
#
loop_
_entity.id
_entity.type
_entity.pdbx_description
1 polymer ?
#
loop_
_entity_poly.entity_id
_entity_poly.type
_entity_poly.pdbx_seq_one_letter_code
_entity_poly.pdbx_strand_id
1 'polypeptide(L)'
;MFTAILLTSPSKPSLEAALVENLRNAWGGGDALWLAPDEAAEFSLTQMPENRWDVWESCQSMGVDLVIVPSEGRRKKMLLADMDSTMIQQECIDELAEEAGVGAHVKEITARAMNGELDFDGALRERVGL
;
A
#
# COMPACT_ATOMS: atom_id res chain seq x y z
N MET A 1 4.25 12.19 -19.38
CA MET A 1 5.43 11.62 -18.72
C MET A 1 4.99 10.98 -17.43
N PHE A 2 5.44 9.76 -17.19
CA PHE A 2 5.12 8.95 -16.03
C PHE A 2 6.41 8.56 -15.30
N THR A 3 6.28 8.18 -14.05
CA THR A 3 7.36 7.59 -13.26
C THR A 3 6.89 6.20 -12.85
N ALA A 4 7.65 5.18 -13.25
CA ALA A 4 7.52 3.85 -12.70
C ALA A 4 8.35 3.78 -11.42
N ILE A 5 7.76 3.24 -10.36
CA ILE A 5 8.38 3.06 -9.06
C ILE A 5 8.23 1.58 -8.72
N LEU A 6 9.35 0.94 -8.39
CA LEU A 6 9.39 -0.41 -7.88
C LEU A 6 9.85 -0.36 -6.44
N LEU A 7 9.16 -1.08 -5.57
CA LEU A 7 9.54 -1.19 -4.17
C LEU A 7 9.24 -2.56 -3.57
N THR A 8 10.01 -2.94 -2.56
CA THR A 8 9.81 -4.16 -1.76
C THR A 8 9.64 -3.79 -0.29
N SER A 9 9.21 -4.75 0.52
CA SER A 9 9.12 -4.54 1.97
C SER A 9 10.48 -4.15 2.57
N PRO A 10 10.57 -3.08 3.38
CA PRO A 10 11.81 -2.70 4.07
C PRO A 10 12.26 -3.75 5.09
N SER A 11 11.35 -4.62 5.57
CA SER A 11 11.71 -5.74 6.46
C SER A 11 12.44 -6.87 5.75
N LYS A 12 12.34 -6.93 4.41
CA LYS A 12 13.02 -7.92 3.57
C LYS A 12 13.34 -7.30 2.20
N PRO A 13 14.34 -6.40 2.12
CA PRO A 13 14.74 -5.78 0.86
C PRO A 13 15.17 -6.86 -0.13
N SER A 14 14.57 -6.88 -1.31
CA SER A 14 14.81 -7.89 -2.34
C SER A 14 14.63 -7.36 -3.77
N LEU A 15 14.71 -6.05 -3.96
CA LEU A 15 14.58 -5.45 -5.27
C LEU A 15 15.87 -5.65 -6.08
N GLU A 16 15.83 -6.60 -7.02
CA GLU A 16 16.98 -6.91 -7.87
C GLU A 16 17.22 -5.85 -8.94
N ALA A 17 18.47 -5.39 -9.09
CA ALA A 17 18.84 -4.44 -10.14
C ALA A 17 18.54 -4.95 -11.56
N ALA A 18 18.64 -6.26 -11.78
CA ALA A 18 18.30 -6.88 -13.05
C ALA A 18 16.82 -6.68 -13.43
N LEU A 19 15.90 -6.76 -12.45
CA LEU A 19 14.49 -6.50 -12.69
C LEU A 19 14.24 -5.06 -13.13
N VAL A 20 14.83 -4.10 -12.40
CA VAL A 20 14.71 -2.67 -12.69
C VAL A 20 15.23 -2.35 -14.09
N GLU A 21 16.43 -2.84 -14.43
CA GLU A 21 17.05 -2.63 -15.73
C GLU A 21 16.25 -3.29 -16.86
N ASN A 22 15.75 -4.51 -16.66
CA ASN A 22 14.96 -5.21 -17.67
C ASN A 22 13.65 -4.46 -17.98
N LEU A 23 12.94 -3.99 -16.96
CA LEU A 23 11.69 -3.25 -17.15
C LEU A 23 11.92 -1.87 -17.77
N ARG A 24 12.94 -1.15 -17.30
CA ARG A 24 13.38 0.11 -17.89
C ARG A 24 13.69 -0.04 -19.37
N ASN A 25 14.48 -1.06 -19.74
CA ASN A 25 14.83 -1.33 -21.14
C ASN A 25 13.61 -1.74 -21.96
N ALA A 26 12.75 -2.62 -21.43
CA ALA A 26 11.55 -3.09 -22.12
C ALA A 26 10.55 -1.96 -22.42
N TRP A 27 10.44 -0.97 -21.55
CA TRP A 27 9.52 0.16 -21.71
C TRP A 27 10.17 1.42 -22.27
N GLY A 28 11.45 1.37 -22.66
CA GLY A 28 12.18 2.53 -23.15
C GLY A 28 12.27 3.66 -22.11
N GLY A 29 12.41 3.30 -20.84
CA GLY A 29 12.53 4.22 -19.73
C GLY A 29 13.89 4.93 -19.68
N GLY A 30 13.93 6.07 -18.98
CA GLY A 30 15.16 6.83 -18.72
C GLY A 30 16.12 6.11 -17.76
N ASP A 31 17.08 6.82 -17.19
CA ASP A 31 18.00 6.24 -16.21
C ASP A 31 17.27 5.84 -14.91
N ALA A 32 17.68 4.71 -14.32
CA ALA A 32 17.17 4.27 -13.03
C ALA A 32 17.77 5.09 -11.90
N LEU A 33 16.92 5.58 -11.00
CA LEU A 33 17.29 6.23 -9.76
C LEU A 33 16.94 5.30 -8.58
N TRP A 34 17.96 4.87 -7.85
CA TRP A 34 17.76 4.15 -6.59
C TRP A 34 17.41 5.13 -5.48
N LEU A 35 16.21 4.97 -4.93
CA LEU A 35 15.72 5.75 -3.79
C LEU A 35 16.22 5.14 -2.47
N ALA A 36 16.27 3.80 -2.42
CA ALA A 36 16.86 3.02 -1.36
C ALA A 36 17.46 1.74 -1.97
N PRO A 37 18.77 1.45 -1.76
CA PRO A 37 19.40 0.24 -2.31
C PRO A 37 18.64 -1.02 -1.90
N ASP A 38 18.44 -1.93 -2.87
CA ASP A 38 17.75 -3.22 -2.71
C ASP A 38 16.28 -3.12 -2.25
N GLU A 39 15.74 -1.91 -2.08
CA GLU A 39 14.38 -1.70 -1.58
C GLU A 39 13.52 -0.92 -2.56
N ALA A 40 14.00 0.19 -3.14
CA ALA A 40 13.19 1.06 -3.98
C ALA A 40 13.98 1.75 -5.09
N ALA A 41 13.45 1.69 -6.30
CA ALA A 41 13.99 2.37 -7.48
C ALA A 41 12.88 2.98 -8.34
N GLU A 42 13.20 4.04 -9.07
CA GLU A 42 12.29 4.67 -10.02
C GLU A 42 12.97 4.98 -11.36
N PHE A 43 12.19 5.01 -12.44
CA PHE A 43 12.65 5.50 -13.74
C PHE A 43 11.54 6.23 -14.50
N SER A 44 11.92 7.10 -15.42
CA SER A 44 10.96 7.89 -16.21
C SER A 44 10.42 7.10 -17.40
N LEU A 45 9.16 7.38 -17.75
CA LEU A 45 8.44 6.81 -18.88
C LEU A 45 7.80 7.94 -19.70
N THR A 46 7.85 7.82 -21.02
CA THR A 46 7.20 8.80 -21.92
C THR A 46 5.69 8.58 -21.98
N GLN A 47 5.27 7.31 -21.95
CA GLN A 47 3.87 6.87 -22.04
C GLN A 47 3.56 5.75 -21.05
N MET A 48 2.27 5.50 -20.82
CA MET A 48 1.81 4.39 -19.98
C MET A 48 2.01 3.07 -20.75
N PRO A 49 2.69 2.06 -20.19
CA PRO A 49 2.86 0.77 -20.85
C PRO A 49 1.51 0.04 -20.98
N GLU A 50 1.27 -0.58 -22.15
CA GLU A 50 0.04 -1.33 -22.42
C GLU A 50 -0.03 -2.61 -21.57
N ASN A 51 1.09 -3.33 -21.47
CA ASN A 51 1.25 -4.57 -20.70
C ASN A 51 1.52 -4.36 -19.20
N ARG A 52 1.28 -3.15 -18.67
CA ARG A 52 1.61 -2.84 -17.28
C ARG A 52 0.93 -3.76 -16.27
N TRP A 53 -0.28 -4.27 -16.59
CA TRP A 53 -1.03 -5.12 -15.68
C TRP A 53 -0.45 -6.54 -15.61
N ASP A 54 -0.04 -7.10 -16.75
CA ASP A 54 0.65 -8.40 -16.79
C ASP A 54 2.00 -8.34 -16.05
N VAL A 55 2.73 -7.23 -16.23
CA VAL A 55 3.98 -6.98 -15.52
C VAL A 55 3.74 -6.75 -14.04
N TRP A 56 2.70 -5.99 -13.68
CA TRP A 56 2.31 -5.76 -12.29
C TRP A 56 2.02 -7.09 -11.59
N GLU A 57 1.20 -7.96 -12.19
CA GLU A 57 0.91 -9.30 -11.65
C GLU A 57 2.18 -10.14 -11.48
N SER A 58 3.07 -10.10 -12.46
CA SER A 58 4.38 -10.77 -12.37
C SER A 58 5.21 -10.24 -11.20
N CYS A 59 5.26 -8.92 -10.99
CA CYS A 59 5.97 -8.29 -9.87
C CYS A 59 5.37 -8.70 -8.52
N GLN A 60 4.05 -8.84 -8.41
CA GLN A 60 3.39 -9.28 -7.18
C GLN A 60 3.86 -10.68 -6.76
N SER A 61 4.06 -11.60 -7.71
CA SER A 61 4.61 -12.94 -7.41
C SER A 61 6.03 -12.92 -6.84
N MET A 62 6.77 -11.83 -7.08
CA MET A 62 8.13 -11.60 -6.58
C MET A 62 8.17 -10.81 -5.27
N GLY A 63 7.01 -10.38 -4.75
CA GLY A 63 6.93 -9.48 -3.60
C GLY A 63 7.40 -8.06 -3.90
N VAL A 64 7.28 -7.64 -5.17
CA VAL A 64 7.63 -6.31 -5.65
C VAL A 64 6.34 -5.57 -6.01
N ASP A 65 6.16 -4.40 -5.41
CA ASP A 65 5.10 -3.48 -5.81
C ASP A 65 5.57 -2.62 -6.97
N LEU A 66 4.73 -2.53 -8.00
CA LEU A 66 4.93 -1.67 -9.16
C LEU A 66 3.87 -0.57 -9.17
N VAL A 67 4.30 0.68 -9.16
CA VAL A 67 3.43 1.84 -9.18
C VAL A 67 3.82 2.74 -10.36
N ILE A 68 2.86 3.08 -11.22
CA ILE A 68 3.08 4.02 -12.33
C ILE A 68 2.17 5.23 -12.15
N VAL A 69 2.77 6.40 -11.97
CA VAL A 69 2.06 7.66 -11.74
C VAL A 69 2.48 8.74 -12.72
N PRO A 70 1.64 9.77 -12.99
CA PRO A 70 2.10 10.98 -13.64
C PRO A 70 3.31 11.57 -12.89
N SER A 71 4.36 11.93 -13.61
CA SER A 71 5.57 12.51 -12.99
C SER A 71 5.29 13.91 -12.42
N GLU A 72 4.39 14.65 -13.08
CA GLU A 72 3.97 15.97 -12.65
C GLU A 72 3.15 15.89 -11.35
N GLY A 73 3.48 16.75 -10.38
CA GLY A 73 2.75 16.84 -9.13
C GLY A 73 2.89 15.65 -8.18
N ARG A 74 3.82 14.69 -8.45
CA ARG A 74 4.03 13.51 -7.59
C ARG A 74 4.53 13.87 -6.18
N ARG A 75 5.36 14.91 -6.04
CA ARG A 75 5.85 15.35 -4.72
C ARG A 75 4.73 16.10 -4.01
N LYS A 76 4.25 15.55 -2.90
CA LYS A 76 3.21 16.14 -2.05
C LYS A 76 3.85 16.84 -0.85
N LYS A 77 3.15 17.83 -0.31
CA LYS A 77 3.58 18.61 0.88
C LYS A 77 3.04 18.05 2.19
N MET A 78 2.03 17.19 2.12
CA MET A 78 1.31 16.64 3.26
C MET A 78 0.99 15.18 2.97
N LEU A 79 1.22 14.34 3.98
CA LEU A 79 0.78 12.95 4.02
C LEU A 79 -0.31 12.86 5.08
N LEU A 80 -1.48 12.37 4.68
CA LEU A 80 -2.55 11.98 5.59
C LEU A 80 -2.60 10.46 5.54
N ALA A 81 -2.51 9.82 6.70
CA ALA A 81 -2.57 8.37 6.83
C ALA A 81 -3.63 8.03 7.88
N ASP A 82 -4.31 6.92 7.64
CA ASP A 82 -5.16 6.32 8.67
C ASP A 82 -4.29 5.80 9.83
N MET A 83 -4.89 5.63 11.01
CA MET A 83 -4.18 5.19 12.20
C MET A 83 -4.14 3.66 12.28
N ASP A 84 -5.30 3.05 12.50
CA ASP A 84 -5.44 1.62 12.73
C ASP A 84 -5.13 0.83 11.45
N SER A 85 -4.44 -0.31 11.59
CA SER A 85 -3.98 -1.16 10.50
C SER A 85 -3.17 -0.46 9.37
N THR A 86 -2.70 0.77 9.61
CA THR A 86 -1.93 1.57 8.63
C THR A 86 -0.65 2.13 9.27
N MET A 87 -0.79 3.00 10.28
CA MET A 87 0.33 3.55 11.04
C MET A 87 0.72 2.63 12.21
N ILE A 88 -0.27 1.96 12.80
CA ILE A 88 -0.10 0.92 13.81
C ILE A 88 -0.67 -0.40 13.29
N GLN A 89 -0.23 -1.52 13.87
CA GLN A 89 -0.67 -2.86 13.45
C GLN A 89 -1.99 -3.27 14.11
N GLN A 90 -2.36 -2.60 15.20
CA GLN A 90 -3.52 -2.92 16.01
C GLN A 90 -4.77 -2.21 15.51
N GLU A 91 -5.91 -2.74 15.92
CA GLU A 91 -7.21 -2.07 15.91
C GLU A 91 -7.49 -1.59 17.34
N CYS A 92 -7.25 -0.31 17.63
CA CYS A 92 -7.24 0.19 19.01
C CYS A 92 -8.54 -0.09 19.79
N ILE A 93 -9.70 -0.03 19.12
CA ILE A 93 -10.99 -0.31 19.78
C ILE A 93 -11.13 -1.79 20.15
N ASP A 94 -10.62 -2.70 19.33
CA ASP A 94 -10.70 -4.14 19.60
C ASP A 94 -9.81 -4.50 20.81
N GLU A 95 -8.61 -3.93 20.91
CA GLU A 95 -7.71 -4.10 22.04
C GLU A 95 -8.34 -3.60 23.35
N LEU A 96 -8.97 -2.41 23.32
CA LEU A 96 -9.68 -1.87 24.49
C LEU A 96 -10.86 -2.76 24.91
N ALA A 97 -11.57 -3.33 23.95
CA ALA A 97 -12.70 -4.20 24.20
C ALA A 97 -12.27 -5.55 24.81
N GLU A 98 -11.13 -6.09 24.39
CA GLU A 98 -10.54 -7.29 25.00
C GLU A 98 -10.19 -7.05 26.46
N GLU A 99 -9.52 -5.95 26.78
CA GLU A 99 -9.19 -5.56 28.16
C GLU A 99 -10.43 -5.29 29.02
N ALA A 100 -11.50 -4.75 28.42
CA ALA A 100 -12.79 -4.54 29.08
C ALA A 100 -13.66 -5.82 29.20
N GLY A 101 -13.25 -6.93 28.60
CA GLY A 101 -13.99 -8.20 28.61
C GLY A 101 -15.19 -8.26 27.66
N VAL A 102 -15.32 -7.30 26.74
CA VAL A 102 -16.41 -7.20 25.74
C VAL A 102 -15.93 -7.42 24.29
N GLY A 103 -14.67 -7.85 24.10
CA GLY A 103 -14.02 -8.00 22.79
C GLY A 103 -14.79 -8.85 21.78
N ALA A 104 -15.44 -9.95 22.21
CA ALA A 104 -16.23 -10.77 21.30
C ALA A 104 -17.42 -10.01 20.69
N HIS A 105 -18.05 -9.13 21.46
CA HIS A 105 -19.20 -8.35 21.00
C HIS A 105 -18.75 -7.21 20.08
N VAL A 106 -17.65 -6.53 20.42
CA VAL A 106 -17.06 -5.50 19.58
C VAL A 106 -16.61 -6.06 18.23
N LYS A 107 -16.01 -7.25 18.18
CA LYS A 107 -15.63 -7.92 16.92
C LYS A 107 -16.84 -8.23 16.03
N GLU A 108 -17.97 -8.62 16.61
CA GLU A 108 -19.21 -8.85 15.86
C GLU A 108 -19.73 -7.55 15.22
N ILE A 109 -19.71 -6.46 15.98
CA ILE A 109 -20.12 -5.12 15.48
C ILE A 109 -19.16 -4.66 14.37
N THR A 110 -17.84 -4.83 14.56
CA THR A 110 -16.82 -4.51 13.55
C THR A 110 -17.05 -5.29 12.25
N ALA A 111 -17.30 -6.60 12.33
CA ALA A 111 -17.58 -7.43 11.15
C ALA A 111 -18.83 -6.96 10.39
N ARG A 112 -19.92 -6.65 11.09
CA ARG A 112 -21.15 -6.11 10.49
C ARG A 112 -20.93 -4.76 9.83
N ALA A 113 -20.14 -3.87 10.46
CA ALA A 113 -19.78 -2.58 9.89
C ALA A 113 -18.94 -2.72 8.61
N MET A 114 -17.93 -3.61 8.61
CA MET A 114 -17.11 -3.89 7.43
C MET A 114 -17.90 -4.52 6.27
N ASN A 115 -18.95 -5.30 6.58
CA ASN A 115 -19.90 -5.82 5.57
C ASN A 115 -20.88 -4.76 5.04
N GLY A 116 -20.86 -3.54 5.59
CA GLY A 116 -21.78 -2.46 5.23
C GLY A 116 -23.19 -2.61 5.82
N GLU A 117 -23.37 -3.48 6.82
CA GLU A 117 -24.65 -3.70 7.50
C GLU A 117 -24.95 -2.65 8.58
N LEU A 118 -23.91 -1.96 9.04
CA LEU A 118 -23.96 -0.85 10.00
C LEU A 118 -23.24 0.35 9.42
N ASP A 119 -23.79 1.55 9.63
CA ASP A 119 -23.09 2.78 9.28
C ASP A 119 -21.95 3.06 10.28
N PHE A 120 -20.96 3.84 9.85
CA PHE A 120 -19.77 4.08 10.67
C PHE A 120 -20.10 4.73 12.03
N ASP A 121 -21.00 5.71 12.07
CA ASP A 121 -21.38 6.39 13.32
C ASP A 121 -22.12 5.45 14.28
N GLY A 122 -23.07 4.66 13.76
CA GLY A 122 -23.79 3.66 14.55
C GLY A 122 -22.85 2.59 15.09
N ALA A 123 -22.00 2.02 14.24
CA ALA A 123 -21.00 1.03 14.66
C ALA A 123 -20.01 1.58 15.70
N LEU A 124 -19.61 2.85 15.58
CA LEU A 124 -18.73 3.47 16.57
C LEU A 124 -19.43 3.65 17.92
N ARG A 125 -20.66 4.16 17.93
CA ARG A 125 -21.45 4.32 19.16
C ARG A 125 -21.74 2.99 19.84
N GLU A 126 -22.07 1.97 19.06
CA GLU A 126 -22.37 0.63 19.59
C GLU A 126 -21.13 0.01 20.23
N ARG A 127 -19.95 0.13 19.60
CA ARG A 127 -18.69 -0.38 20.19
C ARG A 127 -18.27 0.37 21.46
N VAL A 128 -18.38 1.70 21.47
CA VAL A 128 -17.94 2.54 22.60
C VAL A 128 -18.92 2.53 23.78
N GLY A 129 -20.18 2.14 23.54
CA GLY A 129 -21.21 2.09 24.58
C GLY A 129 -21.18 0.86 25.50
N LEU A 130 -20.25 -0.07 25.27
CA LEU A 130 -20.08 -1.33 25.99
C LEU A 130 -19.07 -1.20 27.11
#